data_AF-A0A378SFT4-F1
#
_entry.id   AF-A0A378SFT4-F1
#
_cell.length_a   1.000
_cell.length_b   1.000
_cell.length_c   1.000
_cell.angle_alpha   90.00
_cell.angle_beta   90.00
_cell.angle_gamma   90.00
#
_symmetry.space_group_name_H-M   'P 1'
#
loop_
_entity.id
_entity.type
_entity.pdbx_description
1 polymer ?
#
loop_
_entity_poly.entity_id
_entity_poly.type
_entity_poly.pdbx_seq_one_letter_code
_entity_poly.pdbx_strand_id
1 'polypeptide(L)'
;MTDARFPDRWLSDRRLQRLSDSHFRAFITSLAWSVSNRTDGVIEPEDLGLIPNFSAGAVKAFMDADLWSPLVKGWLITDYATTQTSREQLSAAEMARARDREKKARQRAAKKSAATSADADVPGDVPGDVPGDNTGQDRPGQARRSKGEVPPPLAAVVNGPPQWRGSGPNPFDEYK
;
A
#
# COMPACT_ATOMS: atom_id res chain seq x y z
N MET A 1 6.16 5.79 4.56
CA MET A 1 5.03 4.87 4.29
C MET A 1 5.63 3.63 3.66
N THR A 2 5.45 2.49 4.30
CA THR A 2 5.84 1.18 3.79
C THR A 2 4.65 0.60 3.02
N ASP A 3 4.93 -0.08 1.91
CA ASP A 3 3.91 -0.66 1.03
C ASP A 3 4.31 -2.10 0.73
N ALA A 4 3.43 -3.04 1.09
CA ALA A 4 3.63 -4.45 0.85
C ALA A 4 3.10 -4.79 -0.54
N ARG A 5 3.98 -5.24 -1.43
CA ARG A 5 3.63 -5.52 -2.83
C ARG A 5 3.25 -6.98 -3.00
N PHE A 6 2.14 -7.21 -3.70
CA PHE A 6 1.66 -8.55 -4.04
C PHE A 6 1.69 -8.71 -5.56
N PRO A 7 2.72 -9.37 -6.13
CA PRO A 7 2.82 -9.54 -7.57
C PRO A 7 1.68 -10.38 -8.14
N ASP A 8 1.17 -10.01 -9.30
CA ASP A 8 0.11 -10.74 -10.01
C ASP A 8 0.46 -12.22 -10.26
N ARG A 9 1.74 -12.52 -10.51
CA ARG A 9 2.24 -13.90 -10.69
C ARG A 9 1.91 -14.84 -9.51
N TRP A 10 1.66 -14.30 -8.32
CA TRP A 10 1.24 -15.10 -7.14
C TRP A 10 -0.13 -15.74 -7.33
N LEU A 11 -0.99 -15.15 -8.17
CA LEU A 11 -2.27 -15.76 -8.53
C LEU A 11 -2.12 -17.05 -9.31
N SER A 12 -0.95 -17.28 -9.94
CA SER A 12 -0.63 -18.50 -10.68
C SER A 12 0.45 -19.36 -10.02
N ASP A 13 0.97 -18.93 -8.86
CA ASP A 13 2.03 -19.66 -8.16
C ASP A 13 1.44 -20.88 -7.42
N ARG A 14 1.80 -22.08 -7.87
CA ARG A 14 1.34 -23.35 -7.29
C ARG A 14 1.71 -23.49 -5.82
N ARG A 15 2.81 -22.86 -5.36
CA ARG A 15 3.23 -22.90 -3.96
C ARG A 15 2.19 -22.22 -3.07
N LEU A 16 1.69 -21.07 -3.51
CA LEU A 16 0.66 -20.30 -2.81
C LEU A 16 -0.74 -20.88 -2.98
N GLN A 17 -1.09 -21.35 -4.18
CA GLN A 17 -2.41 -21.94 -4.46
C GLN A 17 -2.67 -23.23 -3.68
N ARG A 18 -1.63 -23.94 -3.24
CA ARG A 18 -1.75 -25.19 -2.47
C ARG A 18 -1.83 -24.98 -0.96
N LEU A 19 -1.65 -23.75 -0.49
CA LEU A 19 -1.82 -23.44 0.92
C LEU A 19 -3.30 -23.52 1.31
N SER A 20 -3.57 -23.87 2.56
CA SER A 20 -4.89 -23.64 3.14
C SER A 20 -5.15 -22.13 3.25
N ASP A 21 -6.43 -21.75 3.34
CA ASP A 21 -6.84 -20.35 3.55
C ASP A 21 -6.14 -19.70 4.76
N SER A 22 -5.96 -20.45 5.85
CA SER A 22 -5.29 -19.94 7.06
C SER A 22 -3.80 -19.72 6.84
N HIS A 23 -3.12 -20.63 6.13
CA HIS A 23 -1.71 -20.49 5.81
C HIS A 23 -1.47 -19.37 4.80
N PHE A 24 -2.33 -19.24 3.79
CA PHE A 24 -2.25 -18.13 2.84
C PHE A 24 -2.38 -16.78 3.55
N ARG A 25 -3.37 -16.62 4.44
CA ARG A 25 -3.52 -15.40 5.25
C ARG A 25 -2.29 -15.13 6.12
N ALA A 26 -1.75 -16.16 6.78
CA ALA A 26 -0.54 -16.04 7.59
C ALA A 26 0.70 -15.62 6.75
N PHE A 27 0.79 -16.05 5.50
CA PHE A 27 1.84 -15.62 4.58
C PHE A 27 1.71 -14.13 4.22
N ILE A 28 0.50 -13.69 3.89
CA ILE A 28 0.22 -12.28 3.58
C ILE A 28 0.48 -11.38 4.79
N THR A 29 0.03 -11.77 5.99
CA THR A 29 0.23 -10.97 7.20
C THR A 29 1.69 -10.95 7.64
N SER A 30 2.43 -12.05 7.52
CA SER A 30 3.87 -12.08 7.82
C SER A 30 4.69 -11.22 6.86
N LEU A 31 4.36 -11.22 5.55
CA LEU A 31 5.00 -10.31 4.59
C LEU A 31 4.73 -8.85 4.94
N ALA A 32 3.47 -8.50 5.19
CA ALA A 32 3.08 -7.14 5.55
C ALA A 32 3.73 -6.69 6.87
N TRP A 33 3.83 -7.59 7.85
CA TRP A 33 4.55 -7.36 9.10
C TRP A 33 6.04 -7.10 8.85
N SER A 34 6.70 -7.92 8.04
CA SER A 34 8.13 -7.77 7.73
C SER A 34 8.42 -6.44 7.00
N VAL A 35 7.57 -6.06 6.05
CA VAL A 35 7.66 -4.77 5.35
C VAL A 35 7.46 -3.60 6.31
N SER A 36 6.52 -3.70 7.24
CA SER A 36 6.23 -2.66 8.22
C SER A 36 7.36 -2.47 9.23
N ASN A 37 7.96 -3.57 9.69
CA ASN A 37 9.07 -3.57 10.64
C ASN A 37 10.46 -3.45 9.98
N ARG A 38 10.50 -3.40 8.64
CA ARG A 38 11.74 -3.29 7.85
C ARG A 38 12.75 -4.39 8.18
N THR A 39 12.28 -5.62 8.34
CA THR A 39 13.14 -6.78 8.67
C THR A 39 13.74 -7.44 7.44
N ASP A 40 13.56 -6.86 6.25
CA ASP A 40 14.08 -7.38 4.98
C ASP A 40 13.69 -8.84 4.69
N GLY A 41 12.49 -9.24 5.12
CA GLY A 41 11.96 -10.60 4.95
C GLY A 41 12.35 -11.57 6.04
N VAL A 42 13.15 -11.16 7.03
CA VAL A 42 13.55 -12.00 8.16
C VAL A 42 12.44 -12.02 9.20
N ILE A 43 12.08 -13.22 9.66
CA ILE A 43 11.13 -13.49 10.72
C ILE A 43 11.83 -14.35 11.78
N GLU A 44 11.98 -13.84 12.99
CA GLU A 44 12.54 -14.59 14.11
C GLU A 44 11.44 -15.38 14.85
N PRO A 45 11.77 -16.43 15.62
CA PRO A 45 10.77 -17.18 16.40
C PRO A 45 9.95 -16.31 17.35
N GLU A 46 10.57 -15.28 17.92
CA GLU A 46 9.95 -14.34 18.84
C GLU A 46 8.91 -13.44 18.13
N ASP A 47 9.10 -13.17 16.84
CA ASP A 47 8.23 -12.33 16.03
C ASP A 47 6.90 -13.02 15.69
N LEU A 48 6.85 -14.36 15.69
CA LEU A 48 5.65 -15.11 15.31
C LEU A 48 4.45 -14.76 16.19
N GLY A 49 4.68 -14.46 17.48
CA GLY A 49 3.64 -14.02 18.41
C GLY A 49 3.16 -12.58 18.18
N LEU A 50 3.92 -11.77 17.44
CA LEU A 50 3.60 -10.39 17.11
C LEU A 50 2.81 -10.27 15.79
N ILE A 51 2.81 -11.32 14.96
CA ILE A 51 2.09 -11.34 13.69
C ILE A 51 0.60 -11.64 13.95
N PRO A 52 -0.33 -10.73 13.60
CA PRO A 52 -1.74 -10.93 13.86
C PRO A 52 -2.31 -12.18 13.17
N ASN A 53 -3.10 -12.96 13.91
CA ASN A 53 -3.80 -14.15 13.42
C ASN A 53 -2.89 -15.19 12.74
N PHE A 54 -1.65 -15.33 13.23
CA PHE A 54 -0.71 -16.30 12.67
C PHE A 54 -1.21 -17.74 12.92
N SER A 55 -1.33 -18.53 11.84
CA SER A 55 -1.89 -19.88 11.90
C SER A 55 -0.88 -20.87 12.49
N ALA A 56 -1.34 -21.76 13.37
CA ALA A 56 -0.55 -22.92 13.80
C ALA A 56 -0.14 -23.76 12.58
N GLY A 57 1.07 -24.32 12.61
CA GLY A 57 1.61 -25.12 11.50
C GLY A 57 2.03 -24.34 10.24
N ALA A 58 1.76 -23.02 10.17
CA ALA A 58 2.06 -22.22 8.99
C ALA A 58 3.56 -22.22 8.62
N VAL A 59 4.45 -22.12 9.61
CA VAL A 59 5.91 -22.16 9.39
C VAL A 59 6.30 -23.43 8.64
N LYS A 60 5.80 -24.60 9.08
CA LYS A 60 6.07 -25.87 8.41
C LYS A 60 5.53 -25.86 6.98
N ALA A 61 4.30 -25.37 6.77
CA ALA A 61 3.70 -25.28 5.44
C ALA A 61 4.50 -24.36 4.49
N PHE A 62 5.05 -23.25 4.99
CA PHE A 62 5.86 -22.34 4.19
C PHE A 62 7.22 -22.91 3.83
N MET A 63 7.82 -23.67 4.75
CA MET A 63 9.06 -24.42 4.51
C MET A 63 8.83 -25.53 3.49
N ASP A 64 7.78 -26.34 3.66
CA ASP A 64 7.43 -27.43 2.73
C ASP A 64 7.10 -26.91 1.32
N ALA A 65 6.63 -25.67 1.21
CA ALA A 65 6.27 -25.02 -0.05
C ALA A 65 7.38 -24.13 -0.65
N ASP A 66 8.59 -24.11 -0.06
CA ASP A 66 9.70 -23.24 -0.48
C ASP A 66 9.32 -21.76 -0.60
N LEU A 67 8.44 -21.30 0.29
CA LEU A 67 8.06 -19.88 0.42
C LEU A 67 8.96 -19.17 1.42
N TRP A 68 9.42 -19.93 2.42
CA TRP A 68 10.36 -19.49 3.45
C TRP A 68 11.62 -20.36 3.38
N SER A 69 12.76 -19.76 3.66
CA SER A 69 14.05 -20.42 3.73
C SER A 69 14.59 -20.37 5.16
N PRO A 70 15.18 -21.46 5.68
CA PRO A 70 15.71 -21.48 7.03
C PRO A 70 16.95 -20.58 7.14
N LEU A 71 17.07 -19.86 8.25
CA LEU A 71 18.26 -19.12 8.64
C LEU A 71 18.81 -19.67 9.97
N VAL A 72 20.02 -19.24 10.34
CA VAL A 72 20.61 -19.56 11.65
C VAL A 72 19.72 -19.09 12.80
N LYS A 73 19.03 -17.97 12.61
CA LYS A 73 18.07 -17.39 13.56
C LYS A 73 16.77 -17.04 12.82
N GLY A 74 15.84 -17.99 12.78
CA GLY A 74 14.53 -17.81 12.18
C GLY A 74 14.48 -18.17 10.69
N TRP A 75 13.72 -17.40 9.92
CA TRP A 75 13.38 -17.71 8.53
C TRP A 75 13.43 -16.46 7.66
N LEU A 76 13.72 -16.66 6.37
CA LEU A 76 13.69 -15.64 5.35
C LEU A 76 12.53 -15.90 4.38
N ILE A 77 11.72 -14.89 4.08
CA ILE A 77 10.75 -14.96 2.98
C ILE A 77 11.53 -14.96 1.65
N THR A 78 11.48 -16.07 0.90
CA THR A 78 12.38 -16.34 -0.23
C THR A 78 12.33 -15.27 -1.33
N ASP A 79 11.14 -14.81 -1.69
CA ASP A 79 10.94 -13.83 -2.76
C ASP A 79 10.92 -12.36 -2.27
N TYR A 80 11.36 -12.09 -1.03
CA TYR A 80 11.26 -10.75 -0.44
C TYR A 80 12.07 -9.70 -1.22
N ALA A 81 13.36 -9.95 -1.46
CA ALA A 81 14.24 -8.99 -2.14
C ALA A 81 13.80 -8.69 -3.58
N THR A 82 13.14 -9.64 -4.23
CA THR A 82 12.62 -9.51 -5.60
C THR A 82 11.31 -8.72 -5.65
N THR A 83 10.50 -8.75 -4.59
CA THR A 83 9.15 -8.18 -4.59
C THR A 83 9.05 -6.88 -3.80
N GLN A 84 9.80 -6.76 -2.71
CA GLN A 84 9.72 -5.67 -1.75
C GLN A 84 10.88 -4.70 -1.89
N THR A 85 10.72 -3.52 -1.28
CA THR A 85 11.79 -2.53 -1.18
C THR A 85 12.58 -2.81 0.09
N SER A 86 13.91 -2.88 0.00
CA SER A 86 14.73 -3.12 1.19
C SER A 86 14.74 -1.93 2.15
N ARG A 87 15.08 -2.17 3.41
CA ARG A 87 15.27 -1.16 4.45
C ARG A 87 16.25 -0.07 4.01
N GLU A 88 17.35 -0.46 3.37
CA GLU A 88 18.38 0.47 2.88
C GLU A 88 17.82 1.39 1.79
N GLN A 89 17.07 0.83 0.83
CA GLN A 89 16.42 1.60 -0.23
C GLN A 89 15.39 2.57 0.34
N LEU A 90 14.62 2.16 1.35
CA LEU A 90 13.66 3.03 2.04
C LEU A 90 14.38 4.17 2.76
N SER A 91 15.45 3.88 3.50
CA SER A 91 16.27 4.88 4.18
C SER A 91 16.88 5.90 3.20
N ALA A 92 17.42 5.43 2.08
CA ALA A 92 17.95 6.30 1.02
C ALA A 92 16.87 7.22 0.44
N ALA A 93 15.67 6.69 0.18
CA ALA A 93 14.54 7.48 -0.31
C ALA A 93 14.04 8.49 0.74
N GLU A 94 14.05 8.14 2.02
CA GLU A 94 13.70 9.06 3.12
C GLU A 94 14.70 10.21 3.22
N MET A 95 16.00 9.92 3.16
CA MET A 95 17.05 10.94 3.15
C MET A 95 16.95 11.86 1.93
N ALA A 96 16.70 11.32 0.73
CA ALA A 96 16.51 12.12 -0.47
C ALA A 96 15.34 13.10 -0.34
N ARG A 97 14.18 12.61 0.16
CA ARG A 97 13.00 13.45 0.40
C ARG A 97 13.24 14.53 1.46
N ALA A 98 14.10 14.27 2.44
CA ALA A 98 14.47 15.27 3.45
C ALA A 98 15.33 16.38 2.83
N ARG A 99 16.36 16.02 2.05
CA ARG A 99 17.22 16.98 1.34
C ARG A 99 16.43 17.84 0.35
N ASP A 100 15.49 17.25 -0.38
CA ASP A 100 14.65 17.99 -1.32
C ASP A 100 13.75 19.01 -0.62
N ARG A 101 13.18 18.62 0.53
CA ARG A 101 12.38 19.54 1.36
C ARG A 101 13.22 20.69 1.87
N GLU A 102 14.43 20.42 2.35
CA GLU A 102 15.35 21.45 2.81
C GLU A 102 15.77 22.38 1.67
N LYS A 103 16.16 21.84 0.50
CA LYS A 103 16.52 22.64 -0.67
C LYS A 103 15.37 23.54 -1.11
N LYS A 104 14.15 23.01 -1.18
CA LYS A 104 12.95 23.80 -1.51
C LYS A 104 12.65 24.86 -0.46
N ALA A 105 12.85 24.57 0.83
CA ALA A 105 12.68 25.54 1.91
C ALA A 105 13.70 26.68 1.80
N ARG A 106 14.99 26.36 1.57
CA ARG A 106 16.05 27.36 1.34
C ARG A 106 15.76 28.23 0.11
N GLN A 107 15.32 27.65 -1.00
CA GLN A 107 14.94 28.40 -2.20
C GLN A 107 13.76 29.35 -1.93
N ARG A 108 12.74 28.91 -1.20
CA ARG A 108 11.61 29.76 -0.81
C ARG A 108 12.04 30.90 0.11
N ALA A 109 12.91 30.63 1.08
CA ALA A 109 13.45 31.63 1.98
C ALA A 109 14.28 32.69 1.21
N ALA A 110 15.17 32.25 0.32
CA ALA A 110 15.99 33.14 -0.52
C ALA A 110 15.13 34.01 -1.45
N LYS A 111 14.07 33.46 -2.06
CA LYS A 111 13.13 34.24 -2.88
C LYS A 111 12.37 35.27 -2.03
N LYS A 112 11.98 34.92 -0.80
CA LYS A 112 11.31 35.84 0.11
C LYS A 112 12.24 36.98 0.54
N SER A 113 13.50 36.69 0.90
CA SER A 113 14.47 37.74 1.25
C SER A 113 14.79 38.64 0.07
N ALA A 114 14.98 38.09 -1.14
CA ALA A 114 15.21 38.90 -2.34
C ALA A 114 14.03 39.83 -2.67
N ALA A 115 12.79 39.40 -2.43
CA ALA A 115 11.61 40.25 -2.60
C ALA A 115 11.51 41.36 -1.54
N THR A 116 12.03 41.14 -0.32
CA THR A 116 12.05 42.17 0.75
C THR A 116 13.23 43.13 0.63
N SER A 117 14.31 42.75 -0.06
CA SER A 117 15.48 43.62 -0.30
C SER A 117 15.34 44.54 -1.52
N ALA A 118 14.26 44.42 -2.29
CA ALA A 118 13.99 45.25 -3.47
C ALA A 118 13.18 46.53 -3.16
N ASP A 119 12.96 46.87 -1.88
CA ASP A 119 12.36 48.14 -1.43
C ASP A 119 13.44 49.15 -1.04
N ALA A 120 14.31 49.46 -2.01
CA ALA A 120 15.09 50.70 -2.01
C ALA A 120 15.11 51.26 -3.44
N ASP A 121 14.10 52.10 -3.71
CA ASP A 121 14.14 53.20 -4.66
C ASP A 121 14.16 52.86 -6.17
N VAL A 122 12.97 52.63 -6.76
CA VAL A 122 12.75 52.80 -8.22
C VAL A 122 11.36 53.42 -8.48
N PRO A 123 11.27 54.66 -9.00
CA PRO A 123 10.03 55.23 -9.53
C PRO A 123 9.65 54.53 -10.85
N GLY A 124 8.36 54.26 -11.02
CA GLY A 124 7.85 53.36 -12.05
C GLY A 124 8.09 53.77 -13.51
N ASP A 125 8.15 52.75 -14.36
CA ASP A 125 7.73 52.83 -15.75
C ASP A 125 7.00 51.53 -16.14
N VAL A 126 5.84 51.67 -16.75
CA VAL A 126 4.93 50.60 -17.20
C VAL A 126 4.90 50.63 -18.71
N PRO A 127 5.18 49.50 -19.36
CA PRO A 127 4.21 48.97 -20.34
C PRO A 127 4.03 47.47 -20.08
N GLY A 128 2.84 46.95 -19.75
CA GLY A 128 1.67 47.03 -20.60
C GLY A 128 1.69 45.87 -21.61
N ASP A 129 1.43 44.63 -21.17
CA ASP A 129 0.80 43.64 -22.03
C ASP A 129 0.00 42.63 -21.18
N VAL A 130 -1.32 42.71 -21.29
CA VAL A 130 -2.30 41.75 -20.78
C VAL A 130 -3.07 41.25 -21.99
N PRO A 131 -3.11 39.94 -22.21
CA PRO A 131 -4.41 39.27 -22.37
C PRO A 131 -4.44 38.08 -21.40
N GLY A 132 -5.37 37.99 -20.45
CA GLY A 132 -6.81 38.01 -20.68
C GLY A 132 -7.29 36.57 -20.73
N ASP A 133 -7.56 35.99 -19.55
CA ASP A 133 -8.62 34.98 -19.32
C ASP A 133 -8.55 34.49 -17.86
N ASN A 134 -9.13 35.30 -16.98
CA ASN A 134 -9.52 34.84 -15.65
C ASN A 134 -10.93 35.35 -15.38
N THR A 135 -11.89 34.81 -16.13
CA THR A 135 -13.30 34.86 -15.75
C THR A 135 -13.47 34.00 -14.51
N GLY A 136 -13.27 34.62 -13.35
CA GLY A 136 -13.86 34.15 -12.10
C GLY A 136 -15.36 34.07 -12.28
N GLN A 137 -15.86 32.87 -12.56
CA GLN A 137 -17.27 32.58 -12.37
C GLN A 137 -17.45 32.01 -10.97
N ASP A 138 -18.11 32.82 -10.14
CA ASP A 138 -18.79 32.39 -8.95
C ASP A 138 -19.63 31.13 -9.24
N ARG A 139 -19.52 30.12 -8.39
CA ARG A 139 -20.50 29.03 -8.31
C ARG A 139 -21.45 29.30 -7.14
N PRO A 140 -22.64 29.88 -7.37
CA PRO A 140 -23.76 29.73 -6.46
C PRO A 140 -24.57 28.50 -6.92
N GLY A 141 -24.58 27.45 -6.10
CA GLY A 141 -25.21 26.17 -6.46
C GLY A 141 -25.81 25.46 -5.25
N GLN A 142 -26.86 26.06 -4.72
CA GLN A 142 -27.97 25.50 -3.94
C GLN A 142 -27.83 24.13 -3.27
N ALA A 143 -28.12 24.16 -1.97
CA ALA A 143 -28.67 23.06 -1.20
C ALA A 143 -29.85 22.37 -1.92
N ARG A 144 -29.83 21.02 -1.95
CA ARG A 144 -31.05 20.21 -1.96
C ARG A 144 -31.12 19.39 -0.67
N ARG A 145 -32.14 19.70 0.14
CA ARG A 145 -32.64 18.88 1.25
C ARG A 145 -33.46 17.70 0.72
N SER A 146 -33.34 16.58 1.44
CA SER A 146 -34.27 15.43 1.58
C SER A 146 -34.58 14.62 0.32
N LYS A 147 -34.74 13.29 0.37
CA LYS A 147 -35.60 12.52 1.27
C LYS A 147 -35.30 11.02 1.05
N GLY A 148 -35.58 10.21 2.07
CA GLY A 148 -35.14 8.83 2.23
C GLY A 148 -35.29 7.90 1.02
N GLU A 149 -34.25 7.10 0.82
CA GLU A 149 -34.32 5.84 0.09
C GLU A 149 -33.81 4.76 1.04
N VAL A 150 -34.73 3.86 1.38
CA VAL A 150 -34.52 2.73 2.28
C VAL A 150 -33.56 1.77 1.57
N PRO A 151 -32.45 1.32 2.21
CA PRO A 151 -31.62 0.29 1.62
C PRO A 151 -32.47 -0.98 1.42
N PRO A 152 -32.36 -1.66 0.26
CA PRO A 152 -33.10 -2.89 0.03
C PRO A 152 -32.76 -3.90 1.14
N PRO A 153 -33.74 -4.70 1.61
CA PRO A 153 -33.51 -5.65 2.68
C PRO A 153 -32.37 -6.59 2.28
N LEU A 154 -31.42 -6.75 3.20
CA LEU A 154 -30.40 -7.80 3.19
C LEU A 154 -31.09 -9.12 2.83
N ALA A 155 -30.95 -9.53 1.57
CA ALA A 155 -31.38 -10.83 1.13
C ALA A 155 -30.73 -11.86 2.05
N ALA A 156 -31.57 -12.71 2.61
CA ALA A 156 -31.24 -13.73 3.58
C ALA A 156 -29.91 -14.42 3.23
N VAL A 157 -29.04 -14.52 4.24
CA VAL A 157 -27.89 -15.42 4.25
C VAL A 157 -28.45 -16.82 4.03
N VAL A 158 -28.43 -17.27 2.77
CA VAL A 158 -28.64 -18.67 2.42
C VAL A 158 -27.41 -19.40 2.94
N ASN A 159 -27.59 -20.18 4.00
CA ASN A 159 -26.61 -21.10 4.54
C ASN A 159 -26.27 -22.17 3.49
N GLY A 160 -25.32 -21.84 2.62
CA GLY A 160 -24.78 -22.75 1.62
C GLY A 160 -23.44 -22.24 1.11
N PRO A 161 -22.54 -23.15 0.70
CA PRO A 161 -21.28 -22.75 0.08
C PRO A 161 -21.56 -21.88 -1.16
N PRO A 162 -20.67 -20.93 -1.48
CA PRO A 162 -20.85 -20.01 -2.60
C PRO A 162 -21.09 -20.79 -3.89
N GLN A 163 -22.14 -20.42 -4.63
CA GLN A 163 -22.48 -21.05 -5.90
C GLN A 163 -21.33 -20.87 -6.90
N TRP A 164 -20.80 -21.98 -7.44
CA TRP A 164 -19.80 -21.97 -8.51
C TRP A 164 -20.32 -21.17 -9.71
N ARG A 165 -19.54 -20.17 -10.16
CA ARG A 165 -19.89 -19.29 -11.30
C ARG A 165 -18.97 -19.47 -12.50
N GLY A 166 -18.14 -20.51 -12.53
CA GLY A 166 -17.30 -20.83 -13.69
C GLY A 166 -18.04 -21.67 -14.72
N SER A 167 -17.49 -21.73 -15.95
CA SER A 167 -17.91 -22.71 -16.95
C SER A 167 -17.36 -24.09 -16.60
N GLY A 168 -18.21 -25.12 -16.62
CA GLY A 168 -17.82 -26.51 -16.34
C GLY A 168 -18.46 -27.07 -15.05
N PRO A 169 -18.27 -28.38 -14.77
CA PRO A 169 -18.79 -29.02 -13.58
C PRO A 169 -18.33 -28.31 -12.31
N ASN A 170 -19.21 -28.22 -11.32
CA ASN A 170 -18.88 -27.60 -10.04
C ASN A 170 -17.83 -28.47 -9.32
N PRO A 171 -16.61 -27.97 -9.08
CA PRO A 171 -15.53 -28.76 -8.48
C PRO A 171 -15.84 -29.19 -7.03
N PHE A 172 -16.84 -28.58 -6.38
CA PHE A 172 -17.24 -28.93 -5.03
C PHE A 172 -18.21 -30.13 -4.95
N ASP A 173 -18.71 -30.63 -6.08
CA ASP A 173 -19.59 -31.80 -6.08
C ASP A 173 -18.83 -33.13 -5.85
N GLU A 174 -17.50 -33.15 -6.02
CA GLU A 174 -16.66 -34.33 -5.73
C GLU A 174 -16.45 -34.59 -4.23
N TYR A 175 -16.85 -33.64 -3.36
CA TYR A 175 -16.58 -33.67 -1.93
C TYR A 175 -17.84 -33.85 -1.05
N LYS A 176 -18.97 -34.26 -1.64
CA LYS A 176 -20.20 -34.62 -0.91
C LYS A 176 -20.28 -36.12 -0.70
#